data_AF-F3P9Z5-F1
#
_entry.id   AF-F3P9Z5-F1
#
_cell.length_a   1.000
_cell.length_b   1.000
_cell.length_c   1.000
_cell.angle_alpha   90.00
_cell.angle_beta   90.00
_cell.angle_gamma   90.00
#
_symmetry.space_group_name_H-M   'P 1'
#
loop_
_entity.id
_entity.type
_entity.pdbx_description
1 polymer ?
#
loop_
_entity_poly.entity_id
_entity_poly.type
_entity_poly.pdbx_seq_one_letter_code
_entity_poly.pdbx_strand_id
1 'polypeptide(L)'
;MSTSTRFRFLDSLRGFAIVGILLVNAADLMCLGYDVPVRPFQAVPLAENVLNFLVATRFVPIFSFMFGMSMGFVIDSAIRRGAPAWKILLRRLAALLVIGLLHSILYPGEILRDYAVAGAILLPFALKVPRSVRLVLGLLATVGAYAFSGGGALSLPGLFLLGSAAQAYGLPARLEHADRRIGAAALIFAAASAAAILWQATQIGDPRFSTPGGIAGGFMACLYVCVLALLWRTPVRWVLSTVFVPLGRMALTCYVTATFVMVPAGLLLHSRSTQDTVPGLIVAAVVLPAQWILCRLWLSRFTYGPLEWVWRCITWWRWIPLQRPQSQQPDNQSGPYRYARLPTTGAM
;
A
#
# COMPACT_ATOMS: atom_id res chain seq x y z
N MET A 1 22.09 17.16 11.78
CA MET A 1 21.60 16.12 10.84
C MET A 1 20.32 15.52 11.41
N SER A 2 19.13 16.01 11.04
CA SER A 2 17.89 15.37 11.51
C SER A 2 17.72 14.05 10.77
N THR A 3 17.80 12.96 11.51
CA THR A 3 17.41 11.62 11.07
C THR A 3 16.03 11.74 10.43
N SER A 4 15.93 11.39 9.14
CA SER A 4 14.63 11.23 8.47
C SER A 4 13.83 10.23 9.28
N THR A 5 12.87 10.69 10.09
CA THR A 5 12.01 9.83 10.91
C THR A 5 11.27 8.88 9.98
N ARG A 6 11.77 7.64 9.91
CA ARG A 6 11.22 6.61 9.05
C ARG A 6 10.18 5.85 9.85
N PHE A 7 8.92 6.09 9.53
CA PHE A 7 7.79 5.41 10.15
C PHE A 7 7.76 3.94 9.72
N ARG A 8 8.14 3.02 10.62
CA ARG A 8 8.14 1.58 10.32
C ARG A 8 6.72 1.06 10.11
N PHE A 9 5.76 1.64 10.82
CA PHE A 9 4.33 1.37 10.63
C PHE A 9 3.90 1.59 9.18
N LEU A 10 4.31 2.70 8.54
CA LEU A 10 3.93 2.98 7.16
C LEU A 10 4.57 2.00 6.16
N ASP A 11 5.74 1.45 6.45
CA ASP A 11 6.30 0.38 5.60
C ASP A 11 5.52 -0.92 5.81
N SER A 12 5.11 -1.24 7.04
CA SER A 12 4.24 -2.39 7.34
C SER A 12 2.86 -2.27 6.69
N LEU A 13 2.22 -1.10 6.74
CA LEU A 13 0.90 -0.87 6.16
C LEU A 13 0.92 -1.04 4.63
N ARG A 14 2.01 -0.60 3.98
CA ARG A 14 2.24 -0.81 2.53
C ARG A 14 2.38 -2.29 2.20
N GLY A 15 3.12 -3.04 3.03
CA GLY A 15 3.27 -4.48 2.88
C GLY A 15 1.98 -5.26 3.15
N PHE A 16 1.16 -4.81 4.10
CA PHE A 16 -0.16 -5.38 4.31
C PHE A 16 -1.08 -5.14 3.10
N ALA A 17 -1.08 -3.92 2.56
CA ALA A 17 -1.86 -3.57 1.39
C ALA A 17 -1.46 -4.40 0.16
N ILE A 18 -0.17 -4.62 -0.09
CA ILE A 18 0.26 -5.34 -1.28
C ILE A 18 -0.09 -6.83 -1.26
N VAL A 19 -0.05 -7.46 -0.07
CA VAL A 19 -0.52 -8.83 0.12
C VAL A 19 -1.99 -8.94 -0.26
N GLY A 20 -2.81 -8.03 0.25
CA GLY A 20 -4.24 -7.97 -0.07
C GLY A 20 -4.53 -7.68 -1.54
N ILE A 21 -3.76 -6.79 -2.17
CA ILE A 21 -3.86 -6.49 -3.61
C ILE A 21 -3.56 -7.75 -4.44
N LEU A 22 -2.56 -8.55 -4.07
CA LEU A 22 -2.28 -9.79 -4.80
C LEU A 22 -3.43 -10.78 -4.70
N LEU A 23 -4.02 -10.97 -3.51
CA LEU A 23 -5.10 -11.93 -3.30
C LEU A 23 -6.35 -11.59 -4.13
N VAL A 24 -6.75 -10.31 -4.19
CA VAL A 24 -7.91 -9.89 -4.99
C VAL A 24 -7.66 -9.95 -6.50
N ASN A 25 -6.41 -9.70 -6.92
CA ASN A 25 -6.04 -9.75 -8.34
C ASN A 25 -5.61 -11.14 -8.79
N ALA A 26 -5.54 -12.14 -7.90
CA ALA A 26 -5.05 -13.48 -8.26
C ALA A 26 -5.88 -14.11 -9.39
N ALA A 27 -7.20 -13.92 -9.34
CA ALA A 27 -8.10 -14.41 -10.38
C ALA A 27 -7.89 -13.70 -11.72
N ASP A 28 -7.84 -12.37 -11.70
CA ASP A 28 -7.68 -11.56 -12.91
C ASP A 28 -6.29 -11.77 -13.55
N LEU A 29 -5.23 -11.87 -12.74
CA LEU A 29 -3.86 -12.11 -13.19
C LEU A 29 -3.70 -13.48 -13.86
N MET A 30 -4.46 -14.49 -13.43
CA MET A 30 -4.44 -15.83 -14.05
C MET A 30 -5.50 -15.99 -15.15
N CYS A 31 -6.25 -14.93 -15.47
CA CYS A 31 -7.34 -14.93 -16.43
C CYS A 31 -8.38 -16.05 -16.15
N LEU A 32 -8.70 -16.30 -14.88
CA LEU A 32 -9.66 -17.34 -14.48
C LEU A 32 -11.02 -17.08 -15.13
N GLY A 33 -11.63 -18.14 -15.67
CA GLY A 33 -12.97 -18.10 -16.22
C GLY A 33 -13.17 -17.25 -17.48
N TYR A 34 -12.10 -16.74 -18.10
CA TYR A 34 -12.18 -15.87 -19.28
C TYR A 34 -12.90 -16.52 -20.48
N ASP A 35 -12.74 -17.84 -20.64
CA ASP A 35 -13.34 -18.59 -21.75
C ASP A 35 -14.68 -19.25 -21.36
N VAL A 36 -15.20 -18.98 -20.15
CA VAL A 36 -16.41 -19.63 -19.63
C VAL A 36 -17.61 -18.68 -19.74
N PRO A 37 -18.74 -19.10 -20.33
CA PRO A 37 -19.93 -18.26 -20.44
C PRO A 37 -20.48 -17.88 -19.06
N VAL A 38 -20.91 -16.61 -18.94
CA VAL A 38 -21.47 -16.06 -17.70
C VAL A 38 -22.77 -16.80 -17.36
N ARG A 39 -22.80 -17.45 -16.20
CA ARG A 39 -24.00 -18.11 -15.67
C ARG A 39 -24.62 -17.23 -14.57
N PRO A 40 -25.87 -16.77 -14.71
CA PRO A 40 -26.45 -15.74 -13.84
C PRO A 40 -26.80 -16.22 -12.42
N PHE A 41 -26.81 -17.53 -12.15
CA PHE A 41 -27.23 -18.09 -10.86
C PHE A 41 -26.36 -19.27 -10.44
N GLN A 42 -25.17 -18.98 -9.93
CA GLN A 42 -24.30 -19.99 -9.35
C GLN A 42 -24.00 -19.61 -7.89
N ALA A 43 -24.04 -20.60 -7.00
CA ALA A 43 -23.64 -20.39 -5.62
C ALA A 43 -22.17 -19.94 -5.59
N VAL A 44 -21.90 -18.80 -4.97
CA VAL A 44 -20.54 -18.28 -4.83
C VAL A 44 -19.76 -19.21 -3.89
N PRO A 45 -18.65 -19.83 -4.35
CA PRO A 45 -17.84 -20.70 -3.50
C PRO A 45 -17.35 -19.97 -2.24
N LEU A 46 -17.11 -20.72 -1.15
CA LEU A 46 -16.66 -20.16 0.13
C LEU A 46 -15.40 -19.29 -0.03
N ALA A 47 -14.42 -19.75 -0.81
CA ALA A 47 -13.17 -19.04 -1.04
C ALA A 47 -13.39 -17.67 -1.70
N GLU A 48 -14.26 -17.62 -2.72
CA GLU A 48 -14.61 -16.37 -3.41
C GLU A 48 -15.40 -15.44 -2.49
N ASN A 49 -16.35 -15.96 -1.71
CA ASN A 49 -17.08 -15.17 -0.71
C ASN A 49 -16.14 -14.55 0.33
N VAL A 50 -15.17 -15.31 0.83
CA VAL A 50 -14.16 -14.77 1.76
C VAL A 50 -13.39 -13.60 1.14
N LEU A 51 -13.01 -13.71 -0.15
CA LEU A 51 -12.36 -12.60 -0.86
C LEU A 51 -13.31 -11.40 -1.03
N ASN A 52 -14.56 -11.64 -1.43
CA ASN A 52 -15.56 -10.61 -1.65
C ASN A 52 -15.87 -9.81 -0.38
N PHE A 53 -15.88 -10.46 0.80
CA PHE A 53 -16.19 -9.83 2.07
C PHE A 53 -15.00 -9.36 2.92
N LEU A 54 -13.78 -9.87 2.69
CA LEU A 54 -12.60 -9.47 3.47
C LEU A 54 -11.48 -8.83 2.66
N VAL A 55 -11.43 -8.99 1.34
CA VAL A 55 -10.26 -8.57 0.53
C VAL A 55 -10.59 -7.59 -0.59
N ALA A 56 -11.60 -7.88 -1.41
CA ALA A 56 -12.03 -7.02 -2.52
C ALA A 56 -12.27 -5.58 -2.08
N THR A 57 -12.01 -4.59 -2.94
CA THR A 57 -12.21 -3.13 -2.71
C THR A 57 -11.51 -2.47 -1.51
N ARG A 58 -10.88 -3.23 -0.61
CA ARG A 58 -10.38 -2.74 0.70
C ARG A 58 -8.94 -2.25 0.67
N PHE A 59 -8.10 -2.85 -0.18
CA PHE A 59 -6.65 -2.59 -0.15
C PHE A 59 -6.20 -1.48 -1.09
N VAL A 60 -6.89 -1.31 -2.23
CA VAL A 60 -6.60 -0.22 -3.18
C VAL A 60 -6.73 1.15 -2.51
N PRO A 61 -7.78 1.45 -1.71
CA PRO A 61 -7.89 2.75 -1.03
C PRO A 61 -6.74 3.03 -0.05
N ILE A 62 -6.29 2.01 0.69
CA ILE A 62 -5.12 2.12 1.59
C ILE A 62 -3.89 2.50 0.77
N PHE A 63 -3.61 1.77 -0.31
CA PHE A 63 -2.45 2.01 -1.15
C PHE A 63 -2.50 3.38 -1.84
N SER A 64 -3.69 3.81 -2.31
CA SER A 64 -3.92 5.13 -2.92
C SER A 64 -3.66 6.25 -1.93
N PHE A 65 -4.21 6.14 -0.73
CA PHE A 65 -4.00 7.11 0.36
C PHE A 65 -2.51 7.21 0.73
N MET A 66 -1.82 6.07 0.81
CA MET A 66 -0.37 6.02 1.07
C MET A 66 0.46 6.64 -0.06
N PHE A 67 0.03 6.48 -1.31
CA PHE A 67 0.65 7.17 -2.43
C PHE A 67 0.52 8.69 -2.29
N GLY A 68 -0.66 9.19 -1.89
CA GLY A 68 -0.87 10.59 -1.51
C GLY A 68 0.09 11.09 -0.43
N MET A 69 0.21 10.34 0.68
CA MET A 69 1.19 10.65 1.74
C MET A 69 2.63 10.69 1.21
N SER A 70 2.98 9.76 0.32
CA SER A 70 4.32 9.69 -0.26
C SER A 70 4.68 10.91 -1.09
N MET A 71 3.71 11.52 -1.79
CA MET A 71 3.92 12.78 -2.51
C MET A 71 4.24 13.91 -1.54
N GLY A 72 3.50 14.01 -0.43
CA GLY A 72 3.77 14.99 0.64
C GLY A 72 5.18 14.88 1.21
N PHE A 73 5.62 13.65 1.53
CA PHE A 73 6.99 13.43 2.01
C PHE A 73 8.07 13.81 0.99
N VAL A 74 7.82 13.59 -0.32
CA VAL A 74 8.75 14.00 -1.38
C VAL A 74 8.80 15.51 -1.51
N ILE A 75 7.66 16.20 -1.40
CA ILE A 75 7.60 17.67 -1.39
C ILE A 75 8.43 18.22 -0.23
N ASP A 76 8.18 17.74 1.00
CA ASP A 76 8.92 18.15 2.18
C ASP A 76 10.43 17.88 2.03
N SER A 77 10.79 16.74 1.44
CA SER A 77 12.19 16.40 1.18
C SER A 77 12.84 17.27 0.11
N ALA A 78 12.09 17.71 -0.90
CA ALA A 78 12.57 18.59 -1.96
C ALA A 78 12.80 20.01 -1.41
N ILE A 79 11.84 20.53 -0.63
CA ILE A 79 11.93 21.84 0.03
C ILE A 79 13.15 21.88 0.96
N ARG A 80 13.35 20.86 1.81
CA ARG A 80 14.54 20.77 2.69
C ARG A 80 15.88 20.75 1.95
N ARG A 81 15.89 20.35 0.67
CA ARG A 81 17.10 20.26 -0.16
C ARG A 81 17.25 21.45 -1.11
N GLY A 82 16.38 22.46 -1.01
CA GLY A 82 16.37 23.61 -1.93
C GLY A 82 16.08 23.23 -3.39
N ALA A 83 15.47 22.08 -3.64
CA ALA A 83 15.23 21.56 -4.98
C ALA A 83 13.77 21.82 -5.43
N PRO A 84 13.52 22.04 -6.73
CA PRO A 84 12.17 22.28 -7.23
C PRO A 84 11.30 21.01 -7.11
N ALA A 85 10.39 21.00 -6.12
CA ALA A 85 9.54 19.86 -5.80
C ALA A 85 8.71 19.37 -7.00
N TRP A 86 8.20 20.30 -7.82
CA TRP A 86 7.39 19.96 -9.00
C TRP A 86 8.18 19.13 -10.02
N LYS A 87 9.45 19.45 -10.28
CA LYS A 87 10.31 18.68 -11.21
C LYS A 87 10.58 17.28 -10.69
N ILE A 88 10.78 17.13 -9.39
CA ILE A 88 11.06 15.84 -8.75
C ILE A 88 9.83 14.95 -8.81
N LEU A 89 8.66 15.48 -8.43
CA LEU A 89 7.40 14.74 -8.50
C LEU A 89 7.02 14.38 -9.93
N LEU A 90 7.17 15.32 -10.88
CA LEU A 90 6.85 15.04 -12.29
C LEU A 90 7.72 13.90 -12.84
N ARG A 91 9.03 13.90 -12.59
CA ARG A 91 9.92 12.78 -12.96
C ARG A 91 9.53 11.47 -12.32
N ARG A 92 9.15 11.50 -11.04
CA ARG A 92 8.67 10.33 -10.30
C ARG A 92 7.40 9.73 -10.90
N LEU A 93 6.47 10.59 -11.30
CA LEU A 93 5.21 10.20 -11.93
C LEU A 93 5.43 9.71 -13.36
N ALA A 94 6.29 10.38 -14.12
CA ALA A 94 6.66 9.93 -15.47
C ALA A 94 7.36 8.56 -15.45
N ALA A 95 8.28 8.34 -14.52
CA ALA A 95 8.91 7.03 -14.33
C ALA A 95 7.89 5.95 -13.95
N LEU A 96 6.93 6.29 -13.09
CA LEU A 96 5.84 5.38 -12.73
C LEU A 96 4.94 5.06 -13.93
N LEU A 97 4.63 6.07 -14.76
CA LEU A 97 3.86 5.91 -15.98
C LEU A 97 4.56 4.99 -16.97
N VAL A 98 5.86 5.15 -17.18
CA VAL A 98 6.63 4.27 -18.09
C VAL A 98 6.61 2.83 -17.58
N ILE A 99 6.81 2.62 -16.28
CA ILE A 99 6.73 1.28 -15.68
C ILE A 99 5.33 0.70 -15.85
N GLY A 100 4.28 1.49 -15.60
CA GLY A 100 2.88 1.09 -15.81
C GLY A 100 2.58 0.71 -17.26
N LEU A 101 2.99 1.54 -18.22
CA LEU A 101 2.81 1.26 -19.65
C LEU A 101 3.49 -0.05 -20.07
N LEU A 102 4.72 -0.31 -19.63
CA LEU A 102 5.41 -1.58 -19.90
C LEU A 102 4.72 -2.76 -19.21
N HIS A 103 4.25 -2.56 -17.98
CA HIS A 103 3.54 -3.58 -17.20
C HIS A 103 2.15 -3.90 -17.77
N SER A 104 1.48 -2.90 -18.37
CA SER A 104 0.15 -3.03 -18.97
C SER A 104 0.11 -3.98 -20.18
N ILE A 105 1.28 -4.24 -20.79
CA ILE A 105 1.44 -5.25 -21.84
C ILE A 105 1.16 -6.66 -21.29
N LEU A 106 1.53 -6.93 -20.03
CA LEU A 106 1.25 -8.21 -19.37
C LEU A 106 -0.13 -8.23 -18.70
N TYR A 107 -0.52 -7.12 -18.08
CA TYR A 107 -1.77 -7.03 -17.32
C TYR A 107 -2.44 -5.67 -17.54
N PRO A 108 -3.49 -5.59 -18.39
CA PRO A 108 -4.17 -4.33 -18.70
C PRO A 108 -4.85 -3.67 -17.49
N GLY A 109 -5.24 -4.44 -16.47
CA GLY A 109 -5.90 -3.95 -15.25
C GLY A 109 -4.94 -3.35 -14.20
N GLU A 110 -3.75 -2.90 -14.61
CA GLU A 110 -2.72 -2.40 -13.70
C GLU A 110 -3.02 -1.00 -13.16
N ILE A 111 -2.63 -0.74 -11.91
CA ILE A 111 -3.01 0.49 -11.18
C ILE A 111 -1.95 1.61 -11.25
N LEU A 112 -0.73 1.30 -11.70
CA LEU A 112 0.40 2.23 -11.77
C LEU A 112 0.13 3.37 -12.76
N ARG A 113 -0.45 3.07 -13.94
CA ARG A 113 -0.85 4.09 -14.92
C ARG A 113 -1.87 5.05 -14.33
N ASP A 114 -2.91 4.53 -13.70
CA ASP A 114 -3.94 5.36 -13.06
C ASP A 114 -3.35 6.25 -11.96
N TYR A 115 -2.41 5.72 -11.18
CA TYR A 115 -1.72 6.47 -10.15
C TYR A 115 -0.82 7.57 -10.72
N ALA A 116 -0.13 7.29 -11.82
CA ALA A 116 0.72 8.27 -12.47
C ALA A 116 -0.11 9.43 -13.06
N VAL A 117 -1.23 9.11 -13.72
CA VAL A 117 -2.15 10.11 -14.30
C VAL A 117 -2.83 10.93 -13.21
N ALA A 118 -3.45 10.28 -12.22
CA ALA A 118 -4.10 10.97 -11.11
C ALA A 118 -3.11 11.84 -10.31
N GLY A 119 -1.90 11.32 -10.06
CA GLY A 119 -0.84 12.07 -9.39
C GLY A 119 -0.38 13.30 -10.19
N ALA A 120 -0.32 13.20 -11.53
CA ALA A 120 0.05 14.32 -12.39
C ALA A 120 -1.03 15.41 -12.40
N ILE A 121 -2.31 15.01 -12.49
CA ILE A 121 -3.45 15.94 -12.42
C ILE A 121 -3.47 16.69 -11.08
N LEU A 122 -3.12 16.00 -9.99
CA LEU A 122 -3.13 16.58 -8.64
C LEU A 122 -1.87 17.33 -8.24
N LEU A 123 -0.80 17.25 -9.04
CA LEU A 123 0.46 17.93 -8.78
C LEU A 123 0.31 19.43 -8.43
N PRO A 124 -0.46 20.25 -9.18
CA PRO A 124 -0.63 21.67 -8.83
C PRO A 124 -1.33 21.86 -7.47
N PHE A 125 -2.31 21.02 -7.14
CA PHE A 125 -3.03 21.07 -5.87
C PHE A 125 -2.11 20.70 -4.72
N ALA A 126 -1.34 19.61 -4.86
CA ALA A 126 -0.40 19.16 -3.84
C ALA A 126 0.69 20.20 -3.51
N LEU A 127 1.06 21.04 -4.48
CA LEU A 127 2.12 22.04 -4.35
C LEU A 127 1.64 23.42 -3.90
N LYS A 128 0.49 23.89 -4.41
CA LYS A 128 0.05 25.29 -4.22
C LYS A 128 -1.06 25.46 -3.18
N VAL A 129 -1.81 24.40 -2.87
CA VAL A 129 -3.02 24.51 -2.06
C VAL A 129 -2.70 24.24 -0.57
N PRO A 130 -3.19 25.07 0.36
CA PRO A 130 -2.94 24.87 1.79
C PRO A 130 -3.52 23.53 2.28
N ARG A 131 -2.91 22.98 3.33
CA ARG A 131 -3.26 21.66 3.88
C ARG A 131 -4.73 21.52 4.29
N SER A 132 -5.37 22.58 4.77
CA SER A 132 -6.80 22.60 5.13
C SER A 132 -7.70 22.44 3.92
N VAL A 133 -7.42 23.19 2.85
CA VAL A 133 -8.19 23.11 1.60
C VAL A 133 -7.95 21.77 0.91
N ARG A 134 -6.72 21.23 0.93
CA ARG A 134 -6.45 19.86 0.45
C ARG A 134 -7.25 18.80 1.20
N LEU A 135 -7.40 18.96 2.53
CA LEU A 135 -8.21 18.06 3.34
C LEU A 135 -9.69 18.12 2.94
N VAL A 136 -10.26 19.32 2.83
CA VAL A 136 -11.67 19.51 2.48
C VAL A 136 -11.95 19.01 1.06
N LEU A 137 -11.15 19.43 0.07
CA LEU A 137 -11.30 18.98 -1.32
C LEU A 137 -11.10 17.47 -1.45
N GLY A 138 -10.08 16.92 -0.77
CA GLY A 138 -9.85 15.48 -0.75
C GLY A 138 -11.03 14.71 -0.15
N LEU A 139 -11.60 15.21 0.95
CA LEU A 139 -12.76 14.60 1.60
C LEU A 139 -13.99 14.64 0.69
N LEU A 140 -14.33 15.81 0.15
CA LEU A 140 -15.47 15.97 -0.75
C LEU A 140 -15.33 15.12 -2.01
N ALA A 141 -14.15 15.12 -2.64
CA ALA A 141 -13.90 14.29 -3.83
C ALA A 141 -13.98 12.79 -3.52
N THR A 142 -13.48 12.36 -2.36
CA THR A 142 -13.57 10.95 -1.94
C THR A 142 -15.02 10.58 -1.67
N VAL A 143 -15.72 11.32 -0.82
CA VAL A 143 -17.14 11.05 -0.49
C VAL A 143 -18.00 11.06 -1.75
N GLY A 144 -17.82 12.05 -2.63
CA GLY A 144 -18.53 12.11 -3.91
C GLY A 144 -18.26 10.91 -4.82
N ALA A 145 -16.99 10.50 -4.95
CA ALA A 145 -16.63 9.33 -5.76
C ALA A 145 -17.24 8.02 -5.22
N TYR A 146 -17.19 7.81 -3.90
CA TYR A 146 -17.80 6.64 -3.27
C TYR A 146 -19.33 6.66 -3.36
N ALA A 147 -19.96 7.83 -3.23
CA ALA A 147 -21.41 7.97 -3.37
C ALA A 147 -21.90 7.71 -4.80
N PHE A 148 -21.16 8.20 -5.81
CA PHE A 148 -21.59 8.11 -7.21
C PHE A 148 -21.24 6.76 -7.87
N SER A 149 -20.10 6.16 -7.51
CA SER A 149 -19.54 5.00 -8.23
C SER A 149 -19.07 3.85 -7.33
N GLY A 150 -19.26 3.97 -6.01
CA GLY A 150 -18.65 3.04 -5.05
C GLY A 150 -17.15 3.24 -4.85
N GLY A 151 -16.50 4.12 -5.61
CA GLY A 151 -15.08 4.42 -5.46
C GLY A 151 -14.31 4.15 -6.74
N GLY A 152 -13.45 3.15 -6.76
CA GLY A 152 -12.62 2.81 -7.91
C GLY A 152 -11.66 3.94 -8.34
N ALA A 153 -11.41 4.06 -9.65
CA ALA A 153 -10.47 5.04 -10.20
C ALA A 153 -10.89 6.50 -9.91
N LEU A 154 -12.20 6.78 -9.82
CA LEU A 154 -12.73 8.11 -9.48
C LEU A 154 -12.37 8.54 -8.06
N SER A 155 -12.12 7.60 -7.15
CA SER A 155 -11.70 7.92 -5.78
C SER A 155 -10.22 8.29 -5.66
N LEU A 156 -9.38 7.98 -6.66
CA LEU A 156 -7.93 8.18 -6.60
C LEU A 156 -7.55 9.64 -6.33
N PRO A 157 -8.14 10.65 -7.02
CA PRO A 157 -7.77 12.03 -6.75
C PRO A 157 -8.12 12.45 -5.31
N GLY A 158 -9.31 12.08 -4.83
CA GLY A 158 -9.72 12.37 -3.46
C GLY A 158 -8.78 11.75 -2.42
N LEU A 159 -8.47 10.45 -2.58
CA LEU A 159 -7.60 9.72 -1.66
C LEU A 159 -6.16 10.22 -1.69
N PHE A 160 -5.64 10.63 -2.85
CA PHE A 160 -4.31 11.19 -2.97
C PHE A 160 -4.20 12.55 -2.25
N LEU A 161 -5.20 13.41 -2.41
CA LEU A 161 -5.27 14.69 -1.70
C LEU A 161 -5.40 14.47 -0.19
N LEU A 162 -6.30 13.57 0.24
CA LEU A 162 -6.44 13.18 1.64
C LEU A 162 -5.13 12.65 2.22
N GLY A 163 -4.42 11.79 1.50
CA GLY A 163 -3.10 11.28 1.91
C GLY A 163 -2.08 12.41 2.07
N SER A 164 -2.00 13.32 1.08
CA SER A 164 -1.09 14.45 1.15
C SER A 164 -1.40 15.41 2.31
N ALA A 165 -2.68 15.62 2.62
CA ALA A 165 -3.13 16.44 3.73
C ALA A 165 -2.84 15.74 5.07
N ALA A 166 -3.15 14.44 5.18
CA ALA A 166 -2.90 13.64 6.37
C ALA A 166 -1.41 13.61 6.77
N GLN A 167 -0.52 13.53 5.79
CA GLN A 167 0.91 13.68 6.02
C GLN A 167 1.25 15.07 6.60
N ALA A 168 0.68 16.14 6.03
CA ALA A 168 0.90 17.52 6.50
C ALA A 168 0.28 17.81 7.90
N TYR A 169 -0.66 16.99 8.37
CA TYR A 169 -1.21 17.02 9.73
C TYR A 169 -0.48 16.09 10.71
N GLY A 170 0.55 15.37 10.26
CA GLY A 170 1.32 14.47 11.12
C GLY A 170 0.59 13.16 11.48
N LEU A 171 -0.40 12.73 10.68
CA LEU A 171 -1.08 11.45 10.87
C LEU A 171 -0.11 10.25 10.93
N PRO A 172 0.99 10.18 10.13
CA PRO A 172 1.96 9.09 10.24
C PRO A 172 2.52 8.86 11.65
N ALA A 173 2.82 9.95 12.37
CA ALA A 173 3.33 9.87 13.74
C ALA A 173 2.25 9.40 14.73
N ARG A 174 0.99 9.81 14.51
CA ARG A 174 -0.16 9.36 15.31
C ARG A 174 -0.47 7.89 15.10
N LEU A 175 -0.38 7.39 13.87
CA LEU A 175 -0.60 5.97 13.57
C LEU A 175 0.50 5.09 14.14
N GLU A 176 1.75 5.56 14.18
CA GLU A 176 2.84 4.82 14.83
C GLU A 176 2.67 4.74 16.36
N HIS A 177 2.06 5.76 16.96
CA HIS A 177 1.77 5.84 18.40
C HIS A 177 0.26 5.91 18.66
N ALA A 178 -0.48 4.88 18.21
CA ALA A 178 -1.93 4.89 18.20
C ALA A 178 -2.57 5.21 19.57
N ASP A 179 -3.33 6.28 19.69
CA ASP A 179 -3.95 6.71 20.95
C ASP A 179 -5.41 6.22 21.10
N ARG A 180 -6.08 6.66 22.17
CA ARG A 180 -7.51 6.38 22.39
C ARG A 180 -8.39 6.94 21.26
N ARG A 181 -7.95 7.98 20.53
CA ARG A 181 -8.70 8.55 19.40
C ARG A 181 -8.69 7.60 18.21
N ILE A 182 -7.57 6.94 17.94
CA ILE A 182 -7.50 5.86 16.93
C ILE A 182 -8.34 4.66 17.37
N GLY A 183 -8.38 4.36 18.67
CA GLY A 183 -9.30 3.37 19.24
C GLY A 183 -10.78 3.70 18.99
N ALA A 184 -11.19 4.93 19.27
CA ALA A 184 -12.56 5.40 19.01
C ALA A 184 -12.88 5.40 17.50
N ALA A 185 -11.94 5.84 16.65
CA ALA A 185 -12.10 5.77 15.21
C ALA A 185 -12.26 4.33 14.71
N ALA A 186 -11.50 3.37 15.27
CA ALA A 186 -11.65 1.96 14.93
C ALA A 186 -13.06 1.45 15.24
N LEU A 187 -13.64 1.83 16.39
CA LEU A 187 -15.01 1.43 16.75
C LEU A 187 -16.05 2.03 15.79
N ILE A 188 -15.90 3.32 15.43
CA ILE A 188 -16.78 3.98 14.46
C ILE A 188 -16.69 3.28 13.10
N PHE A 189 -15.48 3.04 12.61
CA PHE A 189 -15.29 2.34 11.34
C PHE A 189 -15.72 0.87 11.40
N ALA A 190 -15.65 0.21 12.56
CA ALA A 190 -16.16 -1.14 12.75
C ALA A 190 -17.69 -1.17 12.62
N ALA A 191 -18.39 -0.25 13.28
CA ALA A 191 -19.84 -0.12 13.17
C ALA A 191 -20.27 0.24 11.74
N ALA A 192 -19.59 1.20 11.10
CA ALA A 192 -19.85 1.57 9.71
C ALA A 192 -19.57 0.42 8.74
N SER A 193 -18.49 -0.34 8.95
CA SER A 193 -18.17 -1.53 8.14
C SER A 193 -19.21 -2.62 8.31
N ALA A 194 -19.69 -2.87 9.53
CA ALA A 194 -20.74 -3.86 9.77
C ALA A 194 -22.04 -3.50 9.01
N ALA A 195 -22.48 -2.25 9.09
CA ALA A 195 -23.64 -1.77 8.34
C ALA A 195 -23.43 -1.86 6.82
N ALA A 196 -22.26 -1.46 6.32
CA ALA A 196 -21.95 -1.50 4.90
C ALA A 196 -21.81 -2.94 4.35
N ILE A 197 -21.26 -3.88 5.13
CA ILE A 197 -21.18 -5.30 4.76
C ILE A 197 -22.57 -5.92 4.67
N LEU A 198 -23.46 -5.60 5.61
CA LEU A 198 -24.86 -6.07 5.56
C LEU A 198 -25.56 -5.57 4.29
N TRP A 199 -25.30 -4.33 3.89
CA TRP A 199 -25.82 -3.79 2.63
C TRP A 199 -25.16 -4.41 1.40
N GLN A 200 -23.84 -4.65 1.44
CA GLN A 200 -23.13 -5.39 0.38
C GLN A 200 -23.71 -6.80 0.21
N ALA A 201 -24.06 -7.48 1.30
CA ALA A 201 -24.58 -8.84 1.27
C ALA A 201 -25.96 -8.98 0.58
N THR A 202 -26.70 -7.88 0.39
CA THR A 202 -27.95 -7.89 -0.38
C THR A 202 -27.72 -7.78 -1.89
N GLN A 203 -26.49 -7.49 -2.32
CA GLN A 203 -26.14 -7.38 -3.72
C GLN A 203 -25.55 -8.70 -4.25
N ILE A 204 -25.92 -9.04 -5.48
CA ILE A 204 -25.38 -10.21 -6.18
C ILE A 204 -24.27 -9.73 -7.12
N GLY A 205 -23.18 -10.50 -7.21
CA GLY A 205 -22.07 -10.24 -8.11
C GLY A 205 -20.83 -9.70 -7.40
N ASP A 206 -19.82 -9.34 -8.21
CA ASP A 206 -18.51 -8.93 -7.72
C ASP A 206 -18.59 -7.54 -7.05
N PRO A 207 -18.21 -7.43 -5.76
CA PRO A 207 -18.28 -6.17 -5.02
C PRO A 207 -17.34 -5.08 -5.54
N ARG A 208 -16.38 -5.41 -6.41
CA ARG A 208 -15.50 -4.43 -7.07
C ARG A 208 -16.24 -3.51 -8.03
N PHE A 209 -17.37 -3.95 -8.55
CA PHE A 209 -18.16 -3.21 -9.55
C PHE A 209 -19.51 -2.73 -9.01
N SER A 210 -19.76 -2.87 -7.72
CA SER A 210 -21.00 -2.42 -7.09
C SER A 210 -20.76 -1.26 -6.11
N THR A 211 -21.69 -0.29 -6.09
CA THR A 211 -21.62 0.85 -5.17
C THR A 211 -21.56 0.42 -3.70
N PRO A 212 -22.40 -0.55 -3.24
CA PRO A 212 -22.33 -1.03 -1.85
C PRO A 212 -21.01 -1.73 -1.52
N GLY A 213 -20.47 -2.56 -2.43
CA GLY A 213 -19.19 -3.24 -2.22
C GLY A 213 -18.00 -2.27 -2.16
N GLY A 214 -18.06 -1.21 -2.96
CA GLY A 214 -17.12 -0.11 -2.90
C GLY A 214 -17.17 0.67 -1.57
N ILE A 215 -18.36 1.08 -1.13
CA ILE A 215 -18.55 1.78 0.16
C ILE A 215 -18.10 0.93 1.35
N ALA A 216 -18.46 -0.37 1.36
CA ALA A 216 -17.98 -1.32 2.36
C ALA A 216 -16.45 -1.41 2.36
N GLY A 217 -15.84 -1.47 1.17
CA GLY A 217 -14.39 -1.45 0.99
C GLY A 217 -13.72 -0.20 1.56
N GLY A 218 -14.30 0.98 1.35
CA GLY A 218 -13.81 2.24 1.88
C GLY A 218 -13.82 2.30 3.41
N PHE A 219 -14.92 1.92 4.06
CA PHE A 219 -14.98 1.87 5.53
C PHE A 219 -14.05 0.82 6.11
N MET A 220 -13.99 -0.37 5.50
CA MET A 220 -13.09 -1.43 5.93
C MET A 220 -11.62 -1.06 5.73
N ALA A 221 -11.26 -0.32 4.69
CA ALA A 221 -9.91 0.20 4.50
C ALA A 221 -9.49 1.07 5.70
N CYS A 222 -10.37 1.97 6.13
CA CYS A 222 -10.15 2.80 7.32
C CYS A 222 -10.05 1.94 8.59
N LEU A 223 -10.95 0.96 8.75
CA LEU A 223 -10.91 0.01 9.87
C LEU A 223 -9.58 -0.75 9.92
N TYR A 224 -9.11 -1.27 8.78
CA TYR A 224 -7.85 -2.00 8.67
C TYR A 224 -6.66 -1.14 9.07
N VAL A 225 -6.61 0.11 8.64
CA VAL A 225 -5.55 1.05 9.04
C VAL A 225 -5.59 1.27 10.56
N CYS A 226 -6.77 1.50 11.14
CA CYS A 226 -6.92 1.73 12.58
C CYS A 226 -6.56 0.48 13.40
N VAL A 227 -7.06 -0.70 13.03
CA VAL A 227 -6.76 -1.97 13.69
C VAL A 227 -5.28 -2.28 13.60
N LEU A 228 -4.65 -2.14 12.43
CA LEU A 228 -3.22 -2.37 12.28
C LEU A 228 -2.40 -1.39 13.14
N ALA A 229 -2.82 -0.13 13.24
CA ALA A 229 -2.18 0.87 14.10
C ALA A 229 -2.31 0.53 15.60
N LEU A 230 -3.47 0.02 16.03
CA LEU A 230 -3.68 -0.45 17.40
C LEU A 230 -2.83 -1.70 17.71
N LEU A 231 -2.79 -2.68 16.79
CA LEU A 231 -1.94 -3.86 16.90
C LEU A 231 -0.45 -3.51 16.87
N TRP A 232 -0.08 -2.38 16.27
CA TRP A 232 1.31 -1.88 16.30
C TRP A 232 1.79 -1.51 17.72
N ARG A 233 0.87 -1.30 18.66
CA ARG A 233 1.20 -1.03 20.08
C ARG A 233 1.36 -2.27 20.94
N THR A 234 0.93 -3.43 20.47
CA THR A 234 1.02 -4.70 21.20
C THR A 234 2.31 -5.44 20.82
N PRO A 235 2.70 -6.52 21.53
CA PRO A 235 3.84 -7.36 21.11
C PRO A 235 3.72 -7.91 19.69
N VAL A 236 2.50 -7.96 19.12
CA VAL A 236 2.21 -8.36 17.74
C VAL A 236 2.98 -7.50 16.72
N ARG A 237 3.40 -6.28 17.08
CA ARG A 237 4.26 -5.41 16.25
C ARG A 237 5.50 -6.12 15.71
N TRP A 238 6.09 -7.04 16.48
CA TRP A 238 7.28 -7.77 16.03
C TRP A 238 6.94 -8.67 14.83
N VAL A 239 5.84 -9.40 14.92
CA VAL A 239 5.33 -10.25 13.84
C VAL A 239 4.98 -9.40 12.62
N LEU A 240 4.16 -8.36 12.80
CA LEU A 240 3.76 -7.45 11.71
C LEU A 240 4.98 -6.84 11.02
N SER A 241 5.97 -6.39 11.80
CA SER A 241 7.18 -5.81 11.26
C SER A 241 8.01 -6.82 10.48
N THR A 242 8.10 -8.07 10.95
CA THR A 242 8.89 -9.12 10.30
C THR A 242 8.26 -9.60 9.00
N VAL A 243 6.92 -9.67 8.97
CA VAL A 243 6.15 -10.12 7.80
C VAL A 243 6.03 -9.00 6.77
N PHE A 244 5.50 -7.85 7.15
CA PHE A 244 5.04 -6.85 6.17
C PHE A 244 6.07 -5.77 5.83
N VAL A 245 6.99 -5.39 6.72
CA VAL A 245 7.97 -4.32 6.41
C VAL A 245 8.86 -4.67 5.22
N PRO A 246 9.41 -5.90 5.07
CA PRO A 246 10.18 -6.26 3.88
C PRO A 246 9.39 -6.09 2.59
N LEU A 247 8.14 -6.58 2.58
CA LEU A 247 7.24 -6.48 1.42
C LEU A 247 6.92 -5.02 1.09
N GLY A 248 6.60 -4.20 2.09
CA GLY A 248 6.25 -2.79 1.87
C GLY A 248 7.44 -1.90 1.48
N ARG A 249 8.67 -2.29 1.84
CA ARG A 249 9.90 -1.63 1.38
C ARG A 249 10.19 -1.88 -0.10
N MET A 250 9.69 -2.97 -0.63
CA MET A 250 9.86 -3.43 -2.01
C MET A 250 8.51 -3.53 -2.72
N ALA A 251 7.55 -2.67 -2.37
CA ALA A 251 6.19 -2.77 -2.87
C ALA A 251 6.08 -2.70 -4.40
N LEU A 252 6.82 -1.82 -5.06
CA LEU A 252 6.80 -1.73 -6.53
C LEU A 252 7.41 -3.00 -7.15
N THR A 253 8.52 -3.49 -6.61
CA THR A 253 9.14 -4.74 -7.05
C THR A 253 8.20 -5.93 -6.84
N CYS A 254 7.59 -6.08 -5.66
CA CYS A 254 6.65 -7.16 -5.36
C CYS A 254 5.42 -7.12 -6.27
N TYR A 255 4.88 -5.92 -6.54
CA TYR A 255 3.71 -5.76 -7.42
C TYR A 255 4.01 -6.25 -8.83
N VAL A 256 5.09 -5.74 -9.42
CA VAL A 256 5.48 -6.08 -10.79
C VAL A 256 5.88 -7.55 -10.89
N THR A 257 6.73 -8.04 -9.99
CA THR A 257 7.17 -9.44 -10.01
C THR A 257 6.02 -10.42 -9.77
N ALA A 258 5.00 -10.06 -8.98
CA ALA A 258 3.84 -10.92 -8.80
C ALA A 258 3.10 -11.12 -10.14
N THR A 259 2.91 -10.07 -10.95
CA THR A 259 2.32 -10.22 -12.30
C THR A 259 3.16 -11.10 -13.20
N PHE A 260 4.50 -10.93 -13.20
CA PHE A 260 5.40 -11.75 -14.00
C PHE A 260 5.38 -13.24 -13.62
N VAL A 261 4.92 -13.59 -12.41
CA VAL A 261 4.79 -14.99 -11.98
C VAL A 261 3.37 -15.50 -12.18
N MET A 262 2.36 -14.73 -11.79
CA MET A 262 0.95 -15.13 -11.82
C MET A 262 0.42 -15.28 -13.25
N VAL A 263 0.77 -14.37 -14.18
CA VAL A 263 0.26 -14.42 -15.56
C VAL A 263 0.74 -15.70 -16.28
N PRO A 264 2.05 -16.05 -16.29
CA PRO A 264 2.48 -17.32 -16.85
C PRO A 264 1.92 -18.53 -16.11
N ALA A 265 1.76 -18.48 -14.79
CA ALA A 265 1.15 -19.58 -14.03
C ALA A 265 -0.30 -19.87 -14.49
N GLY A 266 -1.09 -18.84 -14.78
CA GLY A 266 -2.43 -18.99 -15.33
C GLY A 266 -2.46 -19.68 -16.71
N LEU A 267 -1.48 -19.34 -17.56
CA LEU A 267 -1.32 -19.99 -18.87
C LEU A 267 -0.94 -21.47 -18.73
N LEU A 268 0.02 -21.79 -17.85
CA LEU A 268 0.50 -23.16 -17.64
C LEU A 268 -0.58 -24.07 -17.03
N LEU A 269 -1.38 -23.53 -16.12
CA LEU A 269 -2.44 -24.27 -15.42
C LEU A 269 -3.77 -24.32 -16.19
N HIS A 270 -3.81 -23.87 -17.45
CA HIS A 270 -5.03 -23.80 -18.28
C HIS A 270 -6.22 -23.14 -17.53
N SER A 271 -5.91 -22.12 -16.74
CA SER A 271 -6.83 -21.52 -15.77
C SER A 271 -8.03 -20.81 -16.42
N ARG A 272 -7.98 -20.51 -17.72
CA ARG A 272 -9.04 -19.81 -18.44
C ARG A 272 -10.37 -20.57 -18.52
N SER A 273 -10.33 -21.91 -18.44
CA SER A 273 -11.53 -22.76 -18.47
C SER A 273 -12.17 -22.96 -17.09
N THR A 274 -11.54 -22.47 -16.01
CA THR A 274 -11.99 -22.70 -14.64
C THR A 274 -12.45 -21.40 -14.00
N GLN A 275 -13.69 -21.37 -13.51
CA GLN A 275 -14.24 -20.24 -12.74
C GLN A 275 -13.88 -20.28 -11.24
N ASP A 276 -13.34 -21.39 -10.76
CA ASP A 276 -12.92 -21.51 -9.37
C ASP A 276 -11.72 -20.61 -9.08
N THR A 277 -11.79 -19.84 -7.98
CA THR A 277 -10.74 -18.93 -7.53
C THR A 277 -9.61 -19.65 -6.78
N VAL A 278 -9.84 -20.90 -6.35
CA VAL A 278 -8.89 -21.71 -5.57
C VAL A 278 -7.52 -21.87 -6.24
N PRO A 279 -7.39 -22.18 -7.55
CA PRO A 279 -6.09 -22.26 -8.21
C PRO A 279 -5.29 -20.95 -8.10
N GLY A 280 -5.95 -19.80 -8.28
CA GLY A 280 -5.33 -18.49 -8.11
C GLY A 280 -4.82 -18.26 -6.70
N LEU A 281 -5.60 -18.66 -5.70
CA LEU A 281 -5.21 -18.57 -4.28
C LEU A 281 -4.06 -19.50 -3.92
N ILE A 282 -4.00 -20.70 -4.49
CA ILE A 282 -2.88 -21.62 -4.27
C ILE A 282 -1.59 -21.02 -4.80
N VAL A 283 -1.60 -20.49 -6.04
CA VAL A 283 -0.41 -19.84 -6.61
C VAL A 283 -0.02 -18.61 -5.76
N ALA A 284 -0.99 -17.77 -5.37
CA ALA A 284 -0.72 -16.63 -4.50
C ALA A 284 -0.12 -17.05 -3.14
N ALA A 285 -0.61 -18.14 -2.54
CA ALA A 285 -0.10 -18.71 -1.30
C ALA A 285 1.34 -19.23 -1.40
N VAL A 286 1.82 -19.57 -2.61
CA VAL A 286 3.22 -19.91 -2.87
C VAL A 286 4.06 -18.66 -3.17
N VAL A 287 3.52 -17.75 -3.98
CA VAL A 287 4.21 -16.51 -4.40
C VAL A 287 4.50 -15.61 -3.21
N LEU A 288 3.55 -15.44 -2.28
CA LEU A 288 3.69 -14.53 -1.14
C LEU A 288 4.87 -14.90 -0.21
N PRO A 289 4.99 -16.14 0.29
CA PRO A 289 6.16 -16.57 1.07
C PRO A 289 7.46 -16.48 0.28
N ALA A 290 7.46 -16.88 -1.00
CA ALA A 290 8.65 -16.81 -1.86
C ALA A 290 9.14 -15.36 -2.01
N GLN A 291 8.23 -14.43 -2.34
CA GLN A 291 8.53 -13.00 -2.42
C GLN A 291 9.02 -12.46 -1.08
N TRP A 292 8.42 -12.88 0.03
CA TRP A 292 8.86 -12.46 1.36
C TRP A 292 10.29 -12.93 1.69
N ILE A 293 10.65 -14.17 1.37
CA ILE A 293 12.02 -14.69 1.51
C ILE A 293 12.97 -13.87 0.64
N LEU A 294 12.65 -13.70 -0.64
CA LEU A 294 13.47 -12.94 -1.60
C LEU A 294 13.66 -11.48 -1.14
N CYS A 295 12.61 -10.82 -0.64
CA CYS A 295 12.70 -9.46 -0.12
C CYS A 295 13.66 -9.38 1.08
N ARG A 296 13.62 -10.36 1.99
CA ARG A 296 14.53 -10.36 3.14
C ARG A 296 15.97 -10.65 2.75
N LEU A 297 16.20 -11.61 1.85
CA LEU A 297 17.51 -11.89 1.29
C LEU A 297 18.07 -10.68 0.55
N TRP A 298 17.25 -9.99 -0.24
CA TRP A 298 17.65 -8.79 -0.97
C TRP A 298 17.97 -7.63 -0.02
N LEU A 299 17.09 -7.32 0.92
CA LEU A 299 17.26 -6.23 1.88
C LEU A 299 18.36 -6.49 2.92
N SER A 300 18.87 -7.72 3.01
CA SER A 300 20.07 -8.01 3.80
C SER A 300 21.33 -7.41 3.16
N ARG A 301 21.37 -7.31 1.82
CA ARG A 301 22.51 -6.79 1.04
C ARG A 301 22.30 -5.36 0.54
N PHE A 302 21.07 -5.00 0.20
CA PHE A 302 20.73 -3.74 -0.47
C PHE A 302 19.75 -2.88 0.34
N THR A 303 19.83 -1.56 0.17
CA THR A 303 18.98 -0.61 0.91
C THR A 303 17.57 -0.50 0.33
N TYR A 304 17.42 -0.69 -0.99
CA TYR A 304 16.19 -0.51 -1.75
C TYR A 304 15.93 -1.74 -2.61
N GLY A 305 14.66 -2.01 -2.95
CA GLY A 305 14.34 -2.99 -3.98
C GLY A 305 14.81 -2.52 -5.37
N PRO A 306 14.96 -3.45 -6.34
CA PRO A 306 15.47 -3.13 -7.67
C PRO A 306 14.67 -2.01 -8.36
N LEU A 307 13.34 -2.16 -8.46
CA LEU A 307 12.50 -1.17 -9.13
C LEU A 307 12.40 0.13 -8.33
N GLU A 308 12.37 0.05 -7.00
CA GLU A 308 12.38 1.23 -6.15
C GLU A 308 13.66 2.05 -6.29
N TRP A 309 14.80 1.37 -6.48
CA TRP A 309 16.09 2.02 -6.70
C TRP A 309 16.12 2.73 -8.05
N VAL A 310 15.76 2.04 -9.15
CA VAL A 310 15.67 2.65 -10.48
C VAL A 310 14.75 3.86 -10.45
N TRP A 311 13.57 3.70 -9.87
CA TRP A 311 12.58 4.76 -9.73
C TRP A 311 13.09 5.96 -8.92
N ARG A 312 13.84 5.72 -7.83
CA ARG A 312 14.48 6.79 -7.05
C ARG A 312 15.60 7.49 -7.80
N CYS A 313 16.41 6.75 -8.57
CA CYS A 313 17.48 7.32 -9.38
C CYS A 313 16.90 8.30 -10.42
N ILE A 314 15.81 7.91 -11.10
CA ILE A 314 15.11 8.78 -12.06
C ILE A 314 14.48 9.99 -11.35
N THR A 315 13.81 9.77 -10.22
CA THR A 315 13.16 10.83 -9.43
C THR A 315 14.12 11.94 -9.03
N TRP A 316 15.32 11.58 -8.56
CA TRP A 316 16.32 12.55 -8.12
C TRP A 316 17.31 12.96 -9.22
N TRP A 317 17.30 12.27 -10.36
CA TRP A 317 18.30 12.39 -11.43
C TRP A 317 19.73 12.29 -10.90
N ARG A 318 19.93 11.32 -10.00
CA ARG A 318 21.21 11.06 -9.37
C ARG A 318 21.32 9.56 -9.14
N TRP A 319 22.51 9.03 -9.36
CA TRP A 319 22.83 7.68 -8.95
C TRP A 319 22.90 7.61 -7.42
N ILE A 320 22.04 6.80 -6.83
CA ILE A 320 21.98 6.60 -5.37
C ILE A 320 22.70 5.31 -5.05
N PRO A 321 23.61 5.28 -4.05
CA PRO A 321 24.29 4.04 -3.67
C PRO A 321 23.27 2.98 -3.23
N LEU A 322 23.33 1.81 -3.87
CA LEU A 322 22.40 0.70 -3.64
C LEU A 322 22.77 -0.10 -2.39
N GLN A 323 24.06 -0.21 -2.10
CA GLN A 323 24.60 -0.96 -0.96
C GLN A 323 24.31 -0.24 0.35
N ARG A 324 24.15 -1.04 1.42
CA ARG A 324 23.92 -0.52 2.76
C ARG A 324 25.22 0.12 3.27
N PRO A 325 25.20 1.36 3.81
CA PRO A 325 26.38 1.93 4.45
C PRO A 325 26.85 1.02 5.60
N GLN A 326 28.13 0.68 5.61
CA GLN A 326 28.76 -0.27 6.54
C GLN A 326 28.59 0.12 8.03
N SER A 327 28.29 1.39 8.32
CA SER A 327 28.03 1.92 9.66
C SER A 327 26.66 1.57 10.28
N GLN A 328 25.80 0.81 9.59
CA GLN A 328 24.52 0.30 10.12
C GLN A 328 24.48 -1.24 10.25
N GLN A 329 25.61 -1.89 10.10
CA GLN A 329 25.77 -3.29 10.49
C GLN A 329 25.77 -3.33 12.03
N PRO A 330 24.89 -4.11 12.69
CA PRO A 330 24.98 -4.25 14.14
C PRO A 330 26.37 -4.80 14.42
N ASP A 331 27.12 -4.04 15.21
CA ASP A 331 28.48 -4.37 15.60
C ASP A 331 28.46 -5.76 16.23
N ASN A 332 28.95 -6.76 15.51
CA ASN A 332 28.96 -8.16 15.95
C ASN A 332 30.14 -8.41 16.90
N GLN A 333 30.52 -7.39 17.70
CA GLN A 333 31.72 -7.38 18.55
C GLN A 333 31.53 -6.79 19.95
N SER A 334 30.31 -6.60 20.47
CA SER A 334 30.13 -6.19 21.87
C SER A 334 29.52 -7.31 22.72
N GLY A 335 30.38 -8.05 23.44
CA GLY A 335 30.00 -9.01 24.47
C GLY A 335 29.22 -8.39 25.64
N PRO A 336 28.61 -9.21 26.53
CA PRO A 336 27.39 -8.82 27.23
C PRO A 336 27.52 -7.98 28.50
N TYR A 337 28.71 -7.54 28.93
CA TYR A 337 28.83 -6.79 30.20
C TYR A 337 29.92 -5.73 30.17
N ARG A 338 29.52 -4.47 29.98
CA ARG A 338 30.31 -3.32 30.45
C ARG A 338 29.37 -2.30 31.08
N TYR A 339 29.08 -2.49 32.37
CA TYR A 339 28.49 -1.46 33.20
C TYR A 339 29.42 -0.24 33.21
N ALA A 340 28.91 0.90 32.76
CA ALA A 340 29.58 2.18 32.88
C ALA A 340 29.69 2.53 34.38
N ARG A 341 30.92 2.68 34.88
CA ARG A 341 31.20 3.28 36.18
C ARG A 341 30.67 4.72 36.16
N LEU A 342 29.73 5.02 37.06
CA LEU A 342 29.35 6.40 37.38
C LEU A 342 30.54 7.09 38.07
N PRO A 343 30.87 8.34 37.71
CA PRO A 343 31.86 9.11 38.44
C PRO A 343 31.29 9.48 39.81
N THR A 344 31.97 9.02 40.86
CA THR A 344 31.75 9.40 42.25
C THR A 344 32.02 10.88 42.44
N THR A 345 31.00 11.61 42.88
CA THR A 345 31.13 12.92 43.51
C THR A 345 31.94 12.80 44.80
N GLY A 346 33.00 13.60 44.94
CA GLY A 346 33.74 13.86 46.17
C GLY A 346 34.55 15.13 45.95
N ALA A 347 34.12 16.27 46.50
CA ALA A 347 34.58 16.76 47.80
C ALA A 347 36.06 17.16 47.79
N MET A 348 36.33 18.44 47.47
CA MET A 348 37.09 19.39 48.30
C MET A 348 36.86 20.80 47.77
#